data_AF-A0A0D0CPP9-F1
#
_entry.id   AF-A0A0D0CPP9-F1
#
_cell.length_a   1.000
_cell.length_b   1.000
_cell.length_c   1.000
_cell.angle_alpha   90.00
_cell.angle_beta   90.00
_cell.angle_gamma   90.00
#
_symmetry.space_group_name_H-M   'P 1'
#
loop_
_entity.id
_entity.type
_entity.pdbx_description
1 polymer ?
#
loop_
_entity_poly.entity_id
_entity_poly.type
_entity_poly.pdbx_seq_one_letter_code
_entity_poly.pdbx_strand_id
1 'polypeptide(L)'
;CRTGHDYIGEYYSKFVPSKNVDCPCGEQLQTQEHILRVYPRYERDRYLLRKVSDTVNLADILGSEEGIEALISFIEKSGAFTRDGSPRKEKSEPEY
;
A
#
# COMPACT_ATOMS: atom_id res chain seq x y z
N CYS A 1 1.30 -6.11 -3.74
CA CYS A 1 1.18 -7.48 -4.28
C CYS A 1 2.29 -7.74 -5.30
N ARG A 2 2.96 -8.92 -5.29
CA ARG A 2 4.07 -9.21 -6.24
C ARG A 2 3.66 -9.24 -7.73
N THR A 3 2.36 -9.27 -8.02
CA THR A 3 1.81 -9.29 -9.39
C THR A 3 1.57 -7.90 -10.00
N GLY A 4 1.83 -6.82 -9.26
CA GLY A 4 1.57 -5.44 -9.73
C GLY A 4 0.08 -5.10 -9.87
N HIS A 5 -0.80 -5.92 -9.30
CA HIS A 5 -2.25 -5.72 -9.32
C HIS A 5 -2.72 -5.00 -8.05
N ASP A 6 -2.39 -3.71 -7.95
CA ASP A 6 -2.72 -2.84 -6.83
C ASP A 6 -3.31 -1.52 -7.34
N TYR A 7 -4.12 -0.81 -6.55
CA TYR A 7 -4.72 0.48 -6.96
C TYR A 7 -3.71 1.64 -6.85
N ILE A 8 -2.63 1.58 -7.64
CA ILE A 8 -1.51 2.53 -7.61
C ILE A 8 -1.13 3.00 -9.02
N GLY A 9 -0.32 4.05 -9.10
CA GLY A 9 0.12 4.65 -10.37
C GLY A 9 0.84 3.65 -11.30
N GLU A 10 1.64 2.74 -10.75
CA GLU A 10 2.29 1.67 -11.54
C GLU A 10 1.28 0.75 -12.25
N TYR A 11 0.13 0.47 -11.62
CA TYR A 11 -0.93 -0.31 -12.25
C TYR A 11 -1.68 0.52 -13.29
N TYR A 12 -2.06 1.76 -12.96
CA TYR A 12 -2.80 2.62 -13.89
C TYR A 12 -2.01 2.96 -15.14
N SER A 13 -0.71 3.22 -15.03
CA SER A 13 0.15 3.48 -16.20
C SER A 13 0.15 2.34 -17.23
N LYS A 14 -0.01 1.08 -16.77
CA LYS A 14 0.00 -0.11 -17.63
C LYS A 14 -1.38 -0.53 -18.11
N PHE A 15 -2.39 -0.44 -17.24
CA PHE A 15 -3.70 -1.07 -17.46
C PHE A 15 -4.86 -0.08 -17.60
N VAL A 16 -4.69 1.17 -17.16
CA VAL A 16 -5.71 2.23 -17.27
C VAL A 16 -5.05 3.58 -17.63
N PRO A 17 -4.50 3.74 -18.85
CA PRO A 17 -3.65 4.89 -19.20
C PRO A 17 -4.37 6.26 -19.14
N SER A 18 -5.70 6.26 -19.10
CA SER A 18 -6.52 7.47 -18.96
C SER A 18 -6.59 7.99 -17.52
N LYS A 19 -6.14 7.22 -16.52
CA LYS A 19 -6.09 7.66 -15.12
C LYS A 19 -4.81 8.43 -14.84
N ASN A 20 -4.94 9.46 -14.01
CA ASN A 20 -3.80 10.15 -13.44
C ASN A 20 -3.00 9.17 -12.55
N VAL A 21 -1.68 9.12 -12.75
CA VAL A 21 -0.73 8.23 -12.06
C VAL A 21 0.06 8.93 -10.97
N ASP A 22 -0.05 10.25 -10.89
CA ASP A 22 0.63 11.10 -9.93
C ASP A 22 0.13 10.79 -8.52
N CYS A 23 1.03 10.96 -7.57
CA CYS A 23 0.71 10.93 -6.17
C CYS A 23 0.07 12.25 -5.73
N PRO A 24 -1.01 12.21 -4.92
CA PRO A 24 -1.50 13.41 -4.23
C PRO A 24 -0.45 14.12 -3.37
N CYS A 25 0.64 13.42 -3.04
CA CYS A 25 1.79 13.97 -2.33
C CYS A 25 2.79 14.76 -3.20
N GLY A 26 2.58 14.82 -4.53
CA GLY A 26 3.45 15.53 -5.46
C GLY A 26 4.47 14.67 -6.20
N GLU A 27 4.58 13.38 -5.88
CA GLU A 27 5.41 12.43 -6.65
C GLU A 27 4.77 12.10 -8.01
N GLN A 28 5.58 11.98 -9.06
CA GLN A 28 5.10 11.75 -10.43
C GLN A 28 4.53 10.34 -10.65
N LEU A 29 4.93 9.38 -9.83
CA LEU A 29 4.46 8.00 -9.95
C LEU A 29 4.27 7.39 -8.56
N GLN A 30 3.04 6.95 -8.28
CA GLN A 30 2.79 6.14 -7.10
C GLN A 30 3.31 4.71 -7.31
N THR A 31 4.47 4.42 -6.75
CA THR A 31 5.07 3.08 -6.71
C THR A 31 4.77 2.36 -5.40
N GLN A 32 4.91 1.03 -5.40
CA GLN A 32 4.82 0.25 -4.16
C GLN A 32 5.85 0.72 -3.12
N GLU A 33 7.09 0.97 -3.52
CA GLU A 33 8.14 1.45 -2.61
C GLU A 33 7.77 2.82 -2.03
N HIS A 34 7.30 3.74 -2.87
CA HIS A 34 6.89 5.06 -2.42
C HIS A 34 5.81 4.97 -1.32
N ILE A 35 4.77 4.15 -1.55
CA ILE A 35 3.66 3.97 -0.63
C ILE A 35 4.13 3.41 0.72
N LEU A 36 4.95 2.37 0.70
CA LEU A 36 5.43 1.72 1.92
C LEU A 36 6.40 2.60 2.70
N ARG A 37 7.33 3.29 2.01
CA ARG A 37 8.48 3.93 2.65
C ARG A 37 8.28 5.39 3.00
N VAL A 38 7.64 6.18 2.14
CA VAL A 38 7.67 7.64 2.24
C VAL A 38 6.32 8.34 2.12
N TYR A 39 5.29 7.70 1.56
CA TYR A 39 4.01 8.36 1.32
C TYR A 39 3.39 8.90 2.62
N PRO A 40 3.19 10.23 2.78
CA PRO A 40 2.84 10.82 4.08
C PRO A 40 1.53 10.32 4.66
N ARG A 41 0.56 9.94 3.81
CA ARG A 41 -0.76 9.46 4.21
C ARG A 41 -0.70 8.28 5.20
N TYR A 42 0.30 7.41 5.07
CA TYR A 42 0.41 6.18 5.85
C TYR A 42 1.53 6.22 6.92
N GLU A 43 2.13 7.39 7.19
CA GLU A 43 3.21 7.52 8.20
C GLU A 43 2.76 7.03 9.59
N ARG A 44 1.51 7.27 9.97
CA ARG A 44 0.96 6.86 11.27
C ARG A 44 0.95 5.35 11.48
N ASP A 45 0.83 4.57 10.41
CA ASP A 45 0.74 3.10 10.46
C ASP A 45 2.07 2.43 10.08
N ARG A 46 3.02 3.20 9.51
CA ARG A 46 4.34 2.73 9.08
C ARG A 46 5.17 2.11 10.20
N TYR A 47 4.87 2.42 11.46
CA TYR A 47 5.50 1.76 12.60
C TYR A 47 5.34 0.23 12.58
N LEU A 48 4.28 -0.29 11.95
CA LEU A 48 4.07 -1.73 11.79
C LEU A 48 5.17 -2.36 10.93
N LEU A 49 5.59 -1.68 9.86
CA LEU A 49 6.69 -2.10 9.00
C LEU A 49 8.05 -1.88 9.66
N ARG A 50 8.21 -0.76 10.38
CA ARG A 50 9.46 -0.42 11.09
C ARG A 50 9.85 -1.40 12.18
N LYS A 51 8.88 -2.15 12.74
CA LYS A 51 9.17 -3.25 13.68
C LYS A 51 10.03 -4.37 13.07
N VAL A 52 9.94 -4.57 11.74
CA VAL A 52 10.70 -5.61 11.03
C VAL A 52 11.91 -5.01 10.31
N SER A 53 11.75 -3.83 9.71
CA SER A 53 12.84 -3.13 9.02
C SER A 53 12.73 -1.64 9.29
N ASP A 54 13.63 -1.10 10.11
CA ASP A 54 13.63 0.32 10.53
C ASP A 54 13.55 1.29 9.35
N THR A 55 14.21 0.94 8.25
CA THR A 55 14.25 1.74 7.01
C THR A 55 13.17 1.38 5.99
N VAL A 56 12.31 0.41 6.32
CA VAL A 56 11.27 -0.16 5.45
C VAL A 56 11.87 -0.65 4.12
N ASN A 57 12.91 -1.49 4.22
CA ASN A 57 13.53 -2.10 3.05
C ASN A 57 12.59 -3.16 2.45
N LEU A 58 12.28 -3.05 1.16
CA LEU A 58 11.35 -3.96 0.48
C LEU A 58 11.83 -5.41 0.47
N ALA A 59 13.15 -5.66 0.45
CA ALA A 59 13.69 -7.01 0.50
C ALA A 59 13.35 -7.68 1.84
N ASP A 60 13.44 -6.95 2.96
CA ASP A 60 13.12 -7.47 4.28
C ASP A 60 11.61 -7.68 4.43
N ILE A 61 10.82 -6.67 4.03
CA ILE A 61 9.35 -6.67 4.15
C ILE A 61 8.72 -7.73 3.25
N LEU A 62 9.24 -7.94 2.04
CA LEU A 62 8.66 -8.88 1.08
C LEU A 62 9.36 -10.24 1.08
N GLY A 63 10.54 -10.36 1.70
CA GLY A 63 11.39 -11.56 1.64
C GLY A 63 11.31 -12.45 2.87
N SER A 64 10.64 -12.02 3.93
CA SER A 64 10.49 -12.78 5.18
C SER A 64 9.03 -12.99 5.55
N GLU A 65 8.74 -14.03 6.34
CA GLU A 65 7.40 -14.30 6.88
C GLU A 65 6.94 -13.17 7.80
N GLU A 66 7.81 -12.75 8.73
CA GLU A 66 7.57 -11.62 9.64
C GLU A 66 7.29 -10.31 8.87
N GLY A 67 8.04 -10.05 7.79
CA GLY A 67 7.80 -8.91 6.91
C GLY A 67 6.45 -8.96 6.20
N ILE A 68 6.04 -10.15 5.75
CA ILE A 68 4.72 -10.37 5.12
C ILE A 68 3.60 -10.13 6.14
N GLU A 69 3.72 -10.64 7.37
CA GLU A 69 2.75 -10.40 8.44
C GLU A 69 2.63 -8.92 8.83
N ALA A 70 3.78 -8.24 8.93
CA ALA A 70 3.82 -6.79 9.16
C ALA A 70 3.17 -6.02 8.01
N LEU A 71 3.37 -6.45 6.77
CA LEU A 71 2.75 -5.86 5.59
C LEU A 71 1.23 -6.09 5.58
N ILE A 72 0.75 -7.28 5.93
CA ILE A 72 -0.69 -7.57 6.05
C ILE A 72 -1.31 -6.62 7.09
N SER A 73 -0.72 -6.56 8.29
CA SER A 73 -1.19 -5.69 9.37
C SER A 73 -1.22 -4.22 8.96
N PHE A 74 -0.17 -3.77 8.25
CA PHE A 74 -0.09 -2.43 7.71
C PHE A 74 -1.21 -2.14 6.70
N ILE A 75 -1.47 -3.05 5.76
CA ILE A 75 -2.52 -2.90 4.74
C ILE A 75 -3.90 -2.84 5.38
N GLU A 76 -4.18 -3.74 6.33
CA GLU A 76 -5.47 -3.78 7.03
C GLU A 76 -5.73 -2.49 7.81
N LYS A 77 -4.73 -1.99 8.52
CA LYS A 77 -4.87 -0.79 9.35
C LYS A 77 -4.88 0.52 8.57
N SER A 78 -4.03 0.63 7.55
CA SER A 78 -3.87 1.88 6.79
C SER A 78 -4.84 2.01 5.63
N GLY A 79 -5.34 0.88 5.11
CA GLY A 79 -6.08 0.86 3.85
C GLY A 79 -5.20 1.04 2.61
N ALA A 80 -3.88 0.95 2.74
CA ALA A 80 -2.98 1.01 1.59
C ALA A 80 -3.39 0.01 0.50
N PHE A 81 -3.24 0.40 -0.77
CA PHE A 81 -3.60 -0.40 -1.95
C PHE A 81 -5.10 -0.73 -2.10
N THR A 82 -5.99 -0.16 -1.28
CA THR A 82 -7.44 -0.19 -1.55
C THR A 82 -7.82 0.88 -2.58
N ARG A 83 -9.03 0.78 -3.13
CA ARG A 83 -9.51 1.71 -4.18
C ARG A 83 -9.58 3.17 -3.72
N ASP A 84 -9.88 3.41 -2.45
CA ASP A 84 -10.03 4.74 -1.84
C ASP A 84 -8.89 5.10 -0.88
N GLY A 85 -7.99 4.14 -0.60
CA GLY A 85 -6.90 4.28 0.37
C GLY A 85 -7.40 4.30 1.82
N SER A 86 -8.56 3.69 2.08
CA SER A 86 -9.14 3.59 3.42
C SER A 86 -9.22 2.12 3.85
N PRO A 87 -9.17 1.83 5.17
CA PRO A 87 -9.36 0.48 5.66
C PRO A 87 -10.66 -0.14 5.14
N ARG A 88 -10.62 -1.44 4.85
CA ARG A 88 -11.83 -2.14 4.40
C ARG A 88 -12.89 -2.07 5.51
N LYS A 89 -14.11 -1.69 5.14
CA LYS A 89 -15.26 -1.80 6.04
C LYS A 89 -15.47 -3.26 6.41
N GLU A 90 -15.91 -3.49 7.64
CA GLU A 90 -16.41 -4.81 8.03
C GLU A 90 -17.51 -5.24 7.06
N LYS A 91 -17.48 -6.51 6.67
CA LYS A 91 -18.54 -7.08 5.84
C LYS A 91 -19.80 -7.14 6.68
N SER A 92 -20.74 -6.22 6.45
CA SER A 92 -22.12 -6.41 6.86
C SER A 92 -22.77 -7.42 5.91
N GLU A 93 -23.66 -8.28 6.43
CA GLU A 93 -24.53 -9.06 5.57
C GLU A 93 -25.36 -8.10 4.69
N PRO A 94 -25.53 -8.39 3.39
CA PRO A 94 -26.39 -7.57 2.54
C PRO A 94 -27.83 -7.65 3.05
N GLU A 95 -28.45 -6.50 3.29
CA GLU A 95 -29.90 -6.42 3.44
C GLU A 95 -30.53 -6.69 2.07
N TYR A 96 -31.29 -7.79 1.98
CA TYR A 96 -32.04 -8.22 0.80
C TYR A 96 -33.49 -7.73 0.84
#